data_AF-A0A929A8K5-F1
#
_entry.id   AF-A0A929A8K5-F1
#
_cell.length_a   1.000
_cell.length_b   1.000
_cell.length_c   1.000
_cell.angle_alpha   90.00
_cell.angle_beta   90.00
_cell.angle_gamma   90.00
#
_symmetry.space_group_name_H-M   'P 1'
#
loop_
_entity.id
_entity.type
_entity.pdbx_description
1 polymer ?
#
loop_
_entity_poly.entity_id
_entity_poly.type
_entity_poly.pdbx_seq_one_letter_code
_entity_poly.pdbx_strand_id
1 'polypeptide(L)'
;MQSTLSLSFLSQFIHPLLMLGLFGYLLYTAYLGMQVRRTRNAEGEAKKELVQGKYATRHYQSGAIILAVMVTGAFGGLVSTYLGGGEIPAFVGVGMTALVAASAALVPLMQRGRTWARQTHIAINVTLLGLFAWQTFTGLQIVQELLTPSLS
;
A
#
# COMPACT_ATOMS: atom_id res chain seq x y z
N MET A 1 -17.93 -22.69 25.80
CA MET A 1 -16.99 -22.73 24.66
C MET A 1 -17.24 -21.49 23.81
N GLN A 2 -16.48 -20.41 24.03
CA GLN A 2 -16.48 -19.29 23.08
C GLN A 2 -15.75 -19.78 21.83
N SER A 3 -16.37 -19.60 20.66
CA SER A 3 -15.88 -20.09 19.39
C SER A 3 -14.49 -19.54 19.10
N THR A 4 -13.57 -20.42 18.71
CA THR A 4 -12.20 -20.12 18.30
C THR A 4 -12.12 -19.36 16.96
N LEU A 5 -13.24 -18.80 16.49
CA LEU A 5 -13.41 -18.05 15.25
C LEU A 5 -14.06 -16.68 15.54
N SER A 6 -13.57 -15.97 16.56
CA SER A 6 -13.97 -14.58 16.74
C SER A 6 -13.29 -13.72 15.66
N LEU A 7 -14.01 -12.70 15.17
CA LEU A 7 -13.49 -11.75 14.17
C LEU A 7 -12.17 -11.10 14.64
N SER A 8 -12.05 -10.87 15.94
CA SER A 8 -10.86 -10.34 16.58
C SER A 8 -9.68 -11.32 16.49
N PHE A 9 -9.88 -12.61 16.76
CA PHE A 9 -8.82 -13.63 16.68
C PHE A 9 -8.30 -13.80 15.25
N LEU A 10 -9.19 -13.88 14.26
CA LEU A 10 -8.78 -13.97 12.84
C LEU A 10 -8.02 -12.73 12.37
N SER A 11 -8.41 -11.55 12.83
CA SER A 11 -7.76 -10.29 12.45
C SER A 11 -6.29 -10.22 12.89
N GLN A 12 -5.92 -10.82 14.02
CA GLN A 12 -4.56 -10.81 14.57
C GLN A 12 -3.53 -11.52 13.66
N PHE A 13 -3.98 -12.47 12.84
CA PHE A 13 -3.11 -13.23 11.93
C PHE A 13 -3.30 -12.84 10.47
N ILE A 14 -4.56 -12.57 10.06
CA ILE A 14 -4.87 -12.20 8.68
C ILE A 14 -4.34 -10.81 8.36
N HIS A 15 -4.48 -9.84 9.27
CA HIS A 15 -4.07 -8.47 9.00
C HIS A 15 -2.55 -8.34 8.74
N PRO A 16 -1.64 -8.92 9.56
CA PRO A 16 -0.20 -8.88 9.26
C PRO A 16 0.17 -9.53 7.92
N LEU A 17 -0.46 -10.66 7.56
CA LEU A 17 -0.23 -11.32 6.27
C LEU A 17 -0.72 -10.47 5.09
N LEU A 18 -1.89 -9.85 5.23
CA LEU A 18 -2.41 -8.91 4.23
C LEU A 18 -1.48 -7.70 4.08
N MET A 19 -0.96 -7.16 5.18
CA MET A 19 -0.02 -6.03 5.15
C MET A 19 1.31 -6.40 4.47
N LEU A 20 1.84 -7.60 4.72
CA LEU A 20 3.02 -8.12 4.01
C LEU A 20 2.77 -8.27 2.51
N GLY A 21 1.64 -8.89 2.14
CA GLY A 21 1.26 -9.06 0.73
C GLY A 21 1.08 -7.71 0.03
N LEU A 22 0.42 -6.76 0.69
CA LEU A 22 0.21 -5.41 0.18
C LEU A 22 1.55 -4.64 0.04
N PHE A 23 2.46 -4.80 1.00
CA PHE A 23 3.80 -4.20 0.91
C PHE A 23 4.59 -4.75 -0.29
N GLY A 24 4.58 -6.08 -0.50
CA GLY A 24 5.16 -6.68 -1.70
C GLY A 24 4.53 -6.14 -3.00
N TYR A 25 3.21 -5.96 -3.02
CA TYR A 25 2.49 -5.41 -4.17
C TYR A 25 2.79 -3.92 -4.42
N LEU A 26 3.03 -3.14 -3.36
CA LEU A 26 3.50 -1.76 -3.43
C LEU A 26 4.89 -1.67 -4.05
N LEU A 27 5.82 -2.55 -3.65
CA LEU A 27 7.17 -2.61 -4.25
C LEU A 27 7.10 -2.94 -5.74
N TYR A 28 6.25 -3.89 -6.15
CA TYR A 28 5.99 -4.16 -7.55
C TYR A 28 5.41 -2.94 -8.29
N THR A 29 4.44 -2.24 -7.69
CA THR A 29 3.86 -1.02 -8.28
C THR A 29 4.89 0.09 -8.43
N ALA A 30 5.80 0.25 -7.46
CA ALA A 30 6.92 1.17 -7.51
C ALA A 30 7.91 0.81 -8.63
N TYR A 31 8.21 -0.48 -8.79
CA TYR A 31 8.98 -0.99 -9.92
C TYR A 31 8.35 -0.61 -11.26
N LEU A 32 7.03 -0.78 -11.43
CA LEU A 32 6.34 -0.34 -12.64
C LEU A 32 6.48 1.18 -12.86
N GLY A 33 6.37 2.00 -11.81
CA GLY A 33 6.59 3.44 -11.88
C GLY A 33 8.01 3.81 -12.33
N MET A 34 9.02 3.07 -11.86
CA MET A 34 10.40 3.22 -12.32
C MET A 34 10.56 2.83 -13.79
N GLN A 35 9.90 1.77 -14.25
CA GLN A 35 9.90 1.40 -15.67
C GLN A 35 9.22 2.47 -16.54
N VAL A 36 8.13 3.08 -16.08
CA VAL A 36 7.50 4.22 -16.77
C VAL A 36 8.48 5.38 -16.94
N ARG A 37 9.28 5.69 -15.92
CA ARG A 37 10.33 6.72 -16.02
C ARG A 37 11.42 6.31 -17.02
N ARG A 38 11.84 5.04 -17.02
CA ARG A 38 12.82 4.51 -17.98
C ARG A 38 12.30 4.59 -19.42
N THR A 39 11.07 4.15 -19.69
CA THR A 39 10.45 4.22 -21.04
C THR A 39 10.42 5.65 -21.58
N ARG A 40 10.17 6.65 -20.72
CA ARG A 40 10.15 8.06 -21.12
C ARG A 40 11.52 8.63 -21.48
N ASN A 41 12.58 8.10 -20.88
CA ASN A 41 13.94 8.60 -21.04
C ASN A 41 14.78 7.75 -22.01
N ALA A 42 14.27 6.59 -22.44
CA ALA A 42 14.95 5.70 -23.39
C ALA A 42 14.78 6.17 -24.84
N GLU A 43 15.74 5.80 -25.68
CA GLU A 43 15.77 6.08 -27.12
C GLU A 43 16.09 4.79 -27.91
N GLY A 44 15.90 4.82 -29.23
CA GLY A 44 16.24 3.71 -30.13
C GLY A 44 15.54 2.38 -29.80
N GLU A 45 16.28 1.28 -29.94
CA GLU A 45 15.77 -0.09 -29.71
C GLU A 45 15.31 -0.30 -28.26
N ALA A 46 16.03 0.25 -27.28
CA ALA A 46 15.65 0.13 -25.87
C ALA A 46 14.25 0.73 -25.60
N LYS A 47 13.90 1.83 -26.26
CA LYS A 47 12.56 2.41 -26.16
C LYS A 47 11.50 1.48 -26.76
N LYS A 48 11.77 0.87 -27.91
CA LYS A 48 10.83 -0.04 -28.59
C LYS A 48 10.49 -1.23 -27.70
N GLU A 49 11.50 -1.83 -27.08
CA GLU A 49 11.31 -2.93 -26.13
C GLU A 49 10.49 -2.50 -24.91
N LEU A 50 10.87 -1.38 -24.27
CA LEU A 50 10.19 -0.90 -23.06
C LEU A 50 8.72 -0.52 -23.30
N VAL A 51 8.36 -0.04 -24.50
CA VAL A 51 6.97 0.27 -24.85
C VAL A 51 6.10 -0.98 -24.89
N GLN A 52 6.64 -2.13 -25.31
CA GLN A 52 5.90 -3.41 -25.34
C GLN A 52 5.49 -3.87 -23.93
N GLY A 53 6.26 -3.49 -22.90
CA GLY A 53 5.98 -3.84 -21.50
C GLY A 53 4.72 -3.19 -20.91
N LYS A 54 4.12 -2.18 -21.60
CA LYS A 54 2.89 -1.47 -21.18
C LYS A 54 2.91 -1.01 -19.72
N TYR A 55 4.08 -0.58 -19.24
CA TYR A 55 4.31 -0.28 -17.82
C TYR A 55 3.40 0.83 -17.28
N ALA A 56 3.03 1.82 -18.10
CA ALA A 56 2.11 2.89 -17.69
C ALA A 56 0.70 2.35 -17.36
N THR A 57 0.16 1.49 -18.21
CA THR A 57 -1.14 0.84 -17.99
C THR A 57 -1.10 -0.07 -16.78
N ARG A 58 -0.04 -0.88 -16.66
CA ARG A 58 0.13 -1.79 -15.51
C ARG A 58 0.25 -1.02 -14.21
N HIS A 59 1.01 0.08 -14.17
CA HIS A 59 1.18 0.92 -12.99
C HIS A 59 -0.14 1.57 -12.57
N TYR A 60 -0.93 2.04 -13.54
CA TYR A 60 -2.27 2.59 -13.27
C TYR A 60 -3.21 1.53 -12.69
N GLN A 61 -3.27 0.34 -13.30
CA GLN A 61 -4.11 -0.76 -12.83
C GLN A 61 -3.71 -1.24 -11.44
N SER A 62 -2.41 -1.41 -11.18
CA SER A 62 -1.92 -1.79 -9.85
C SER A 62 -2.19 -0.72 -8.81
N GLY A 63 -2.04 0.56 -9.15
CA GLY A 63 -2.39 1.69 -8.28
C GLY A 63 -3.88 1.71 -7.93
N ALA A 64 -4.77 1.42 -8.88
CA ALA A 64 -6.20 1.32 -8.65
C ALA A 64 -6.56 0.16 -7.71
N ILE A 65 -5.89 -0.99 -7.85
CA ILE A 65 -6.06 -2.14 -6.94
C ILE A 65 -5.61 -1.76 -5.52
N ILE A 66 -4.44 -1.13 -5.37
CA ILE A 66 -3.96 -0.65 -4.06
C ILE A 66 -4.97 0.28 -3.42
N LEU A 67 -5.48 1.27 -4.17
CA LEU A 67 -6.50 2.19 -3.67
C LEU A 67 -7.74 1.45 -3.18
N ALA A 68 -8.28 0.52 -3.97
CA ALA A 68 -9.47 -0.26 -3.60
C ALA A 68 -9.24 -1.09 -2.33
N VAL A 69 -8.11 -1.80 -2.25
CA VAL A 69 -7.74 -2.62 -1.09
C VAL A 69 -7.57 -1.76 0.16
N MET A 70 -6.84 -0.63 0.06
CA MET A 70 -6.59 0.24 1.20
C MET A 70 -7.84 0.96 1.70
N VAL A 71 -8.72 1.41 0.80
CA VAL A 71 -10.01 2.00 1.19
C VAL A 71 -10.89 0.97 1.89
N THR A 72 -11.02 -0.23 1.32
CA THR A 72 -11.83 -1.30 1.91
C THR A 72 -11.26 -1.77 3.25
N GLY A 73 -9.95 -1.93 3.33
CA GLY A 73 -9.24 -2.32 4.55
C GLY A 73 -9.36 -1.27 5.66
N ALA A 74 -9.20 0.02 5.32
CA ALA A 74 -9.37 1.11 6.28
C ALA A 74 -10.82 1.17 6.80
N PHE A 75 -11.82 1.02 5.91
CA PHE A 75 -13.22 0.97 6.32
C PHE A 75 -13.51 -0.23 7.23
N GLY A 76 -13.02 -1.43 6.87
CA GLY A 76 -13.15 -2.62 7.70
C GLY A 76 -12.49 -2.46 9.08
N GLY A 77 -11.31 -1.85 9.14
CA GLY A 77 -10.62 -1.52 10.39
C GLY A 77 -11.44 -0.57 11.28
N LEU A 78 -11.99 0.50 10.70
CA LEU A 78 -12.85 1.44 11.42
C LEU A 78 -14.12 0.75 11.96
N VAL A 79 -14.80 -0.06 11.15
CA VAL A 79 -15.99 -0.82 11.59
C VAL A 79 -15.63 -1.78 12.72
N SER A 80 -14.52 -2.51 12.62
CA SER A 80 -14.09 -3.45 13.66
C SER A 80 -13.81 -2.75 14.99
N THR A 81 -13.24 -1.53 14.94
CA THR A 81 -12.97 -0.72 16.13
C THR A 81 -14.27 -0.22 16.76
N TYR A 82 -15.19 0.31 15.94
CA TYR A 82 -16.49 0.80 16.40
C TYR A 82 -17.32 -0.30 17.07
N LEU A 83 -17.35 -1.51 16.50
CA LEU A 83 -18.10 -2.65 17.05
C LEU A 83 -17.40 -3.30 18.26
N GLY A 84 -16.07 -3.22 18.35
CA GLY A 84 -15.27 -3.85 19.40
C GLY A 84 -15.07 -3.02 20.67
N GLY A 85 -15.57 -1.78 20.71
CA GLY A 85 -15.43 -0.88 21.87
C GLY A 85 -13.99 -0.44 22.16
N GLY A 86 -13.07 -0.59 21.20
CA GLY A 86 -11.65 -0.23 21.34
C GLY A 86 -11.38 1.24 21.00
N GLU A 87 -10.27 1.78 21.52
CA GLU A 87 -9.73 3.08 21.08
C GLU A 87 -9.18 2.97 19.66
N ILE A 88 -9.27 4.03 18.83
CA ILE A 88 -8.82 4.03 17.42
C ILE A 88 -7.28 4.05 17.37
N PRO A 89 -6.59 2.92 17.08
CA PRO A 89 -5.13 2.91 16.89
C PRO A 89 -4.79 3.16 15.40
N ALA A 90 -5.81 3.34 14.55
CA ALA A 90 -5.72 3.24 13.10
C ALA A 90 -5.37 4.55 12.35
N PHE A 91 -4.89 5.59 13.04
CA PHE A 91 -4.59 6.89 12.40
C PHE A 91 -3.55 6.77 11.27
N VAL A 92 -2.56 5.91 11.45
CA VAL A 92 -1.52 5.69 10.42
C VAL A 92 -2.12 5.03 9.18
N GLY A 93 -2.91 3.96 9.34
CA GLY A 93 -3.55 3.26 8.22
C GLY A 93 -4.54 4.14 7.46
N VAL A 94 -5.40 4.88 8.17
CA VAL A 94 -6.35 5.83 7.55
C VAL A 94 -5.61 6.97 6.85
N GLY A 95 -4.56 7.52 7.48
CA GLY A 95 -3.72 8.55 6.89
C GLY A 95 -3.02 8.08 5.61
N MET A 96 -2.52 6.85 5.60
CA MET A 96 -1.92 6.23 4.41
C MET A 96 -2.95 6.01 3.30
N THR A 97 -4.19 5.61 3.63
CA THR A 97 -5.28 5.52 2.65
C THR A 97 -5.60 6.88 2.05
N ALA A 98 -5.64 7.94 2.85
CA ALA A 98 -5.82 9.31 2.35
C ALA A 98 -4.69 9.75 1.42
N LEU A 99 -3.44 9.43 1.77
CA LEU A 99 -2.28 9.70 0.92
C LEU A 99 -2.33 8.95 -0.42
N VAL A 100 -2.75 7.68 -0.43
CA VAL A 100 -2.93 6.92 -1.68
C VAL A 100 -4.02 7.53 -2.55
N ALA A 101 -5.15 7.92 -1.95
CA ALA A 101 -6.23 8.59 -2.68
C ALA A 101 -5.77 9.93 -3.28
N ALA A 102 -5.05 10.75 -2.51
CA ALA A 102 -4.47 11.99 -2.99
C ALA A 102 -3.46 11.76 -4.12
N SER A 103 -2.60 10.75 -3.99
CA SER A 103 -1.63 10.34 -5.02
C SER A 103 -2.33 9.92 -6.32
N ALA A 104 -3.41 9.14 -6.23
CA ALA A 104 -4.22 8.73 -7.39
C ALA A 104 -4.96 9.91 -8.05
N ALA A 105 -5.43 10.87 -7.25
CA ALA A 105 -6.11 12.07 -7.76
C ALA A 105 -5.20 12.98 -8.61
N LEU A 106 -3.88 12.84 -8.51
CA LEU A 106 -2.92 13.58 -9.35
C LEU A 106 -2.81 13.03 -10.78
N VAL A 107 -3.33 11.83 -11.06
CA VAL A 107 -3.19 11.15 -12.36
C VAL A 107 -3.68 11.99 -13.54
N PRO A 108 -4.89 12.62 -13.51
CA PRO A 108 -5.34 13.46 -14.63
C PRO A 108 -4.40 14.64 -14.90
N LEU A 109 -3.80 15.24 -13.87
CA LEU A 109 -2.82 16.32 -14.04
C LEU A 109 -1.52 15.81 -14.67
N MET A 110 -1.04 14.64 -14.25
CA MET A 110 0.14 14.01 -14.84
C MET A 110 -0.06 13.64 -16.32
N GLN A 111 -1.25 13.12 -16.67
CA GLN A 111 -1.62 12.77 -18.05
C GLN A 111 -1.62 14.00 -18.95
N ARG A 112 -1.99 15.17 -18.42
CA ARG A 112 -1.88 16.44 -19.15
C ARG A 112 -0.45 17.03 -19.09
N GLY A 113 0.55 16.27 -18.67
CA GLY A 113 1.96 16.67 -18.72
C GLY A 113 2.45 17.59 -17.59
N ARG A 114 1.63 17.87 -16.56
CA ARG A 114 2.06 18.74 -15.44
C ARG A 114 3.16 18.05 -14.63
N THR A 115 4.36 18.62 -14.63
CA THR A 115 5.55 18.04 -13.99
C THR A 115 5.50 18.09 -12.47
N TRP A 116 4.98 19.18 -11.89
CA TRP A 116 4.81 19.31 -10.44
C TRP A 116 3.93 18.19 -9.87
N ALA A 117 2.81 17.87 -10.54
CA ALA A 117 1.90 16.80 -10.13
C ALA A 117 2.59 15.44 -10.12
N ARG A 118 3.50 15.20 -11.07
CA ARG A 118 4.31 13.99 -11.12
C ARG A 118 5.30 13.91 -9.96
N GLN A 119 5.97 15.02 -9.64
CA GLN A 119 6.90 15.04 -8.51
C GLN A 119 6.16 14.87 -7.19
N THR A 120 5.00 15.50 -7.02
CA THR A 120 4.14 15.32 -5.85
C THR A 120 3.67 13.87 -5.73
N HIS A 121 3.20 13.25 -6.82
CA HIS A 121 2.81 11.84 -6.83
C HIS A 121 3.98 10.93 -6.41
N ILE A 122 5.19 11.14 -6.96
CA ILE A 122 6.37 10.38 -6.58
C ILE A 122 6.71 10.58 -5.09
N ALA A 123 6.71 11.83 -4.61
CA ALA A 123 7.02 12.15 -3.22
C ALA A 123 6.04 11.47 -2.26
N ILE A 124 4.74 11.56 -2.52
CA ILE A 124 3.71 10.89 -1.72
C ILE A 124 3.94 9.37 -1.70
N ASN A 125 4.22 8.75 -2.85
CA ASN A 125 4.40 7.30 -2.91
C ASN A 125 5.71 6.82 -2.26
N VAL A 126 6.77 7.61 -2.30
CA VAL A 126 8.01 7.32 -1.55
C VAL A 126 7.75 7.39 -0.04
N THR A 127 7.02 8.41 0.42
CA THR A 127 6.59 8.50 1.82
C THR A 127 5.72 7.31 2.22
N LEU A 128 4.75 6.94 1.37
CA LEU A 128 3.90 5.76 1.59
C LEU A 128 4.70 4.47 1.70
N LEU A 129 5.68 4.25 0.82
CA LEU A 129 6.56 3.09 0.90
C LEU A 129 7.34 3.07 2.21
N GLY A 130 7.85 4.22 2.65
CA GLY A 130 8.52 4.34 3.95
C GLY A 130 7.61 4.02 5.13
N LEU A 131 6.39 4.58 5.13
CA LEU A 131 5.38 4.31 6.17
C LEU A 131 4.94 2.84 6.17
N PHE A 132 4.73 2.22 5.00
CA PHE A 132 4.40 0.81 4.90
C PHE A 132 5.55 -0.07 5.39
N ALA A 133 6.79 0.22 4.98
CA ALA A 133 7.95 -0.52 5.46
C ALA A 133 8.04 -0.45 6.99
N TRP A 134 7.90 0.75 7.56
CA TRP A 134 7.86 0.96 9.01
C TRP A 134 6.77 0.11 9.67
N GLN A 135 5.52 0.22 9.21
CA GLN A 135 4.39 -0.55 9.74
C GLN A 135 4.61 -2.06 9.65
N THR A 136 5.16 -2.56 8.55
CA THR A 136 5.47 -3.97 8.37
C THR A 136 6.53 -4.45 9.37
N PHE A 137 7.62 -3.70 9.57
CA PHE A 137 8.66 -4.07 10.53
C PHE A 137 8.16 -4.04 11.98
N THR A 138 7.46 -2.97 12.39
CA THR A 138 6.90 -2.90 13.75
C THR A 138 5.81 -3.95 13.98
N GLY A 139 5.02 -4.26 12.94
CA GLY A 139 4.01 -5.30 13.01
C GLY A 139 4.60 -6.71 13.18
N LEU A 140 5.71 -7.01 12.49
CA LEU A 140 6.42 -8.28 12.65
C LEU A 140 7.02 -8.46 14.05
N GLN A 141 7.53 -7.38 14.66
CA GLN A 141 8.04 -7.41 16.04
C GLN A 141 6.95 -7.84 17.03
N ILE A 142 5.74 -7.27 16.90
CA ILE A 142 4.59 -7.64 17.75
C ILE A 142 4.20 -9.11 17.57
N VAL A 143 4.20 -9.63 16.34
CA VAL A 143 3.91 -11.05 16.10
C VAL A 143 4.96 -11.95 16.76
N GLN A 144 6.24 -11.56 16.74
CA GLN A 144 7.30 -12.32 17.42
C GLN A 144 7.14 -12.32 18.94
N GLU A 145 6.75 -11.20 19.54
CA GLU A 145 6.44 -11.10 20.97
C GLU A 145 5.26 -12.01 21.37
N LEU A 146 4.23 -12.12 20.52
CA LEU A 146 3.09 -13.01 20.77
C LEU A 146 3.43 -14.51 20.63
N LEU A 147 4.39 -14.85 19.75
CA LEU A 147 4.80 -16.24 19.49
C LEU A 147 5.88 -16.74 20.45
N THR A 148 6.56 -15.84 21.16
CA THR A 148 7.61 -16.19 22.12
C THR A 148 7.03 -16.09 23.52
N PRO A 149 6.65 -17.20 24.18
CA PRO A 149 6.22 -17.12 25.57
C PRO A 149 7.40 -16.59 26.39
N SER A 150 7.18 -15.57 27.21
CA SER A 150 8.16 -15.18 28.22
C SER A 150 8.40 -16.40 29.11
N LEU A 151 9.57 -17.03 28.96
CA LEU A 151 10.08 -17.95 29.97
C LEU A 151 10.44 -17.09 31.19
N SER A 152 9.48 -16.91 32.09
CA SER A 152 9.69 -16.41 33.45
C SER A 152 8.83 -17.23 34.40
#